data_AF-A0A929UXY3-F1
#
_entry.id   AF-A0A929UXY3-F1
#
_cell.length_a   1.000
_cell.length_b   1.000
_cell.length_c   1.000
_cell.angle_alpha   90.00
_cell.angle_beta   90.00
_cell.angle_gamma   90.00
#
_symmetry.space_group_name_H-M   'P 1'
#
loop_
_entity.id
_entity.type
_entity.pdbx_description
1 polymer ?
#
loop_
_entity_poly.entity_id
_entity_poly.type
_entity_poly.pdbx_seq_one_letter_code
_entity_poly.pdbx_strand_id
1 'polypeptide(L)'
;MFDKFPNSQVDIAPESISQSKEYYVRAFEGSVKRACERYPKLPYHNPEHMKDVMQAVGELVKLLPSDGYPHVISPWQKELLVLAAAWHDAGFDEEAAQAYPTKEEYAILLILEDLENNKIDLAGGDINFLIRAIGGTIMTGPPQRDTPEAKLLHHADMAYMTADWKTFWRGAEAFHHEEHLDMSWEDFQRLEVDFLQIYMKSLRNDFQSLGIAEDEIQKRLDTLKSHRKRIMEKANPWLERQNNQ
;
A
#
# COMPACT_ATOMS: atom_id res chain seq x y z
N MET A 1 -10.10 -20.75 5.53
CA MET A 1 -10.20 -20.78 7.01
C MET A 1 -9.30 -19.67 7.51
N PHE A 2 -9.85 -18.54 7.91
CA PHE A 2 -9.09 -17.44 8.50
C PHE A 2 -9.03 -17.70 10.01
N ASP A 3 -7.83 -17.92 10.52
CA ASP A 3 -7.60 -18.14 11.94
C ASP A 3 -7.74 -16.84 12.73
N LYS A 4 -8.26 -17.02 13.94
CA LYS A 4 -8.82 -16.02 14.83
C LYS A 4 -7.80 -14.97 15.27
N PHE A 5 -8.23 -13.71 15.28
CA PHE A 5 -7.57 -12.62 15.98
C PHE A 5 -7.31 -13.01 17.45
N PRO A 6 -6.13 -12.71 18.02
CA PRO A 6 -5.84 -13.03 19.41
C PRO A 6 -6.58 -12.07 20.35
N ASN A 7 -7.40 -12.64 21.22
CA ASN A 7 -7.99 -11.94 22.36
C ASN A 7 -6.99 -11.92 23.52
N SER A 8 -6.56 -10.73 23.97
CA SER A 8 -6.38 -10.47 25.41
C SER A 8 -6.21 -8.99 25.76
N GLN A 9 -7.15 -8.55 26.62
CA GLN A 9 -7.00 -7.68 27.79
C GLN A 9 -6.94 -6.14 27.65
N VAL A 10 -8.01 -5.56 28.23
CA VAL A 10 -8.25 -4.18 28.70
C VAL A 10 -8.26 -3.11 27.59
N ASP A 11 -9.35 -3.10 26.83
CA ASP A 11 -9.70 -2.01 25.91
C ASP A 11 -10.10 -0.77 26.72
N ILE A 12 -9.16 0.14 26.96
CA ILE A 12 -9.51 1.56 27.09
C ILE A 12 -10.04 1.93 25.70
N ALA A 13 -11.35 2.13 25.58
CA ALA A 13 -11.93 2.58 24.33
C ALA A 13 -11.18 3.85 23.88
N PRO A 14 -10.59 3.86 22.66
CA PRO A 14 -10.03 5.09 22.12
C PRO A 14 -11.11 6.15 22.16
N GLU A 15 -10.75 7.37 22.57
CA GLU A 15 -11.69 8.49 22.74
C GLU A 15 -12.49 8.84 21.47
N SER A 16 -12.16 8.24 20.30
CA SER A 16 -12.83 8.48 19.02
C SER A 16 -13.89 7.44 18.61
N ILE A 17 -14.12 6.38 19.39
CA ILE A 17 -15.04 5.29 19.01
C ILE A 17 -16.46 5.56 19.57
N SER A 18 -17.45 5.82 18.69
CA SER A 18 -18.85 6.09 19.07
C SER A 18 -19.72 4.83 19.20
N GLN A 19 -19.21 3.67 18.75
CA GLN A 19 -19.91 2.36 18.71
C GLN A 19 -19.08 1.23 19.33
N SER A 20 -19.63 0.01 19.40
CA SER A 20 -18.86 -1.13 19.94
C SER A 20 -17.71 -1.54 19.00
N LYS A 21 -16.67 -2.17 19.54
CA LYS A 21 -15.56 -2.72 18.74
C LYS A 21 -16.05 -3.73 17.70
N GLU A 22 -17.01 -4.58 18.06
CA GLU A 22 -17.63 -5.54 17.16
C GLU A 22 -18.42 -4.89 16.03
N TYR A 23 -18.97 -3.68 16.26
CA TYR A 23 -19.59 -2.91 15.20
C TYR A 23 -18.56 -2.54 14.14
N TYR A 24 -17.44 -1.91 14.53
CA TYR A 24 -16.41 -1.48 13.59
C TYR A 24 -15.73 -2.63 12.86
N VAL A 25 -15.49 -3.76 13.54
CA VAL A 25 -14.97 -4.97 12.88
C VAL A 25 -15.91 -5.40 11.73
N ARG A 26 -17.22 -5.53 11.99
CA ARG A 26 -18.18 -5.92 10.93
C ARG A 26 -18.31 -4.84 9.85
N ALA A 27 -18.29 -3.57 10.23
CA ALA A 27 -18.40 -2.45 9.31
C ALA A 27 -17.20 -2.41 8.34
N PHE A 28 -15.98 -2.53 8.88
CA PHE A 28 -14.76 -2.55 8.08
C PHE A 28 -14.65 -3.81 7.22
N GLU A 29 -15.02 -4.99 7.74
CA GLU A 29 -15.12 -6.21 6.91
C GLU A 29 -16.09 -6.04 5.73
N GLY A 30 -17.21 -5.34 5.95
CA GLY A 30 -18.15 -5.00 4.89
C GLY A 30 -17.57 -4.01 3.89
N SER A 31 -16.87 -2.98 4.37
CA SER A 31 -16.23 -1.96 3.55
C SER A 31 -15.11 -2.55 2.68
N VAL A 32 -14.25 -3.40 3.24
CA VAL A 32 -13.19 -4.12 2.50
C VAL A 32 -13.77 -4.96 1.36
N LYS A 33 -14.93 -5.61 1.57
CA LYS A 33 -15.59 -6.38 0.49
C LYS A 33 -16.05 -5.48 -0.64
N ARG A 34 -16.62 -4.31 -0.32
CA ARG A 34 -17.07 -3.34 -1.32
C ARG A 34 -15.91 -2.67 -2.04
N ALA A 35 -14.82 -2.34 -1.35
CA ALA A 35 -13.56 -1.94 -1.96
C ALA A 35 -13.09 -2.96 -2.99
N CYS A 36 -13.01 -4.24 -2.61
CA CYS A 36 -12.60 -5.34 -3.49
C CYS A 36 -13.43 -5.44 -4.77
N GLU A 37 -14.72 -5.11 -4.72
CA GLU A 37 -15.61 -5.10 -5.90
C GLU A 37 -15.31 -3.96 -6.88
N ARG A 38 -14.58 -2.92 -6.44
CA ARG A 38 -14.15 -1.76 -7.26
C ARG A 38 -12.77 -1.93 -7.88
N TYR A 39 -12.05 -3.01 -7.58
CA TYR A 39 -10.75 -3.28 -8.20
C TYR A 39 -10.94 -3.87 -9.60
N PRO A 40 -10.16 -3.42 -10.59
CA PRO A 40 -10.20 -4.00 -11.91
C PRO A 40 -9.46 -5.35 -11.93
N LYS A 41 -9.52 -6.05 -13.06
CA LYS A 41 -8.80 -7.33 -13.27
C LYS A 41 -7.54 -7.11 -14.10
N LEU A 42 -6.78 -6.07 -13.78
CA LEU A 42 -5.54 -5.74 -14.46
C LEU A 42 -4.38 -6.62 -13.94
N PRO A 43 -3.26 -6.73 -14.68
CA PRO A 43 -2.13 -7.56 -14.28
C PRO A 43 -1.57 -7.23 -12.88
N TYR A 44 -1.46 -5.95 -12.54
CA TYR A 44 -0.92 -5.41 -11.29
C TYR A 44 -2.04 -4.85 -10.39
N HIS A 45 -2.76 -3.81 -10.81
CA HIS A 45 -3.80 -3.19 -9.97
C HIS A 45 -5.06 -4.07 -9.92
N ASN A 46 -5.12 -5.01 -8.98
CA ASN A 46 -6.19 -5.99 -8.87
C ASN A 46 -6.49 -6.38 -7.41
N PRO A 47 -7.54 -7.18 -7.13
CA PRO A 47 -7.90 -7.57 -5.77
C PRO A 47 -6.82 -8.32 -4.98
N GLU A 48 -5.82 -8.91 -5.65
CA GLU A 48 -4.70 -9.55 -4.95
C GLU A 48 -3.70 -8.50 -4.48
N HIS A 49 -3.37 -7.50 -5.32
CA HIS A 49 -2.59 -6.34 -4.90
C HIS A 49 -3.19 -5.67 -3.66
N MET A 50 -4.51 -5.43 -3.66
CA MET A 50 -5.23 -4.93 -2.49
C MET A 50 -4.91 -5.74 -1.21
N LYS A 51 -4.95 -7.07 -1.27
CA LYS A 51 -4.68 -7.94 -0.12
C LYS A 51 -3.23 -7.91 0.30
N ASP A 52 -2.31 -7.90 -0.66
CA ASP A 52 -0.87 -7.81 -0.40
C ASP A 52 -0.53 -6.51 0.34
N VAL A 53 -1.10 -5.38 -0.08
CA VAL A 53 -0.92 -4.08 0.58
C VAL A 53 -1.53 -4.08 2.00
N MET A 54 -2.74 -4.61 2.17
CA MET A 54 -3.35 -4.76 3.50
C MET A 54 -2.48 -5.62 4.44
N GLN A 55 -1.89 -6.69 3.94
CA GLN A 55 -0.96 -7.52 4.71
C GLN A 55 0.33 -6.74 5.04
N ALA A 56 0.91 -6.07 4.06
CA ALA A 56 2.15 -5.32 4.20
C ALA A 56 2.03 -4.19 5.24
N VAL A 57 0.88 -3.50 5.30
CA VAL A 57 0.57 -2.54 6.39
C VAL A 57 0.73 -3.21 7.76
N GLY A 58 0.12 -4.39 7.94
CA GLY A 58 0.18 -5.13 9.20
C GLY A 58 1.60 -5.57 9.59
N GLU A 59 2.47 -5.81 8.61
CA GLU A 59 3.88 -6.14 8.82
C GLU A 59 4.72 -4.90 9.14
N LEU A 60 4.52 -3.81 8.40
CA LEU A 60 5.24 -2.55 8.62
C LEU A 60 4.94 -1.94 9.99
N VAL A 61 3.69 -1.98 10.43
CA VAL A 61 3.31 -1.47 11.77
C VAL A 61 4.05 -2.23 12.89
N LYS A 62 4.39 -3.51 12.70
CA LYS A 62 5.17 -4.29 13.69
C LYS A 62 6.64 -3.87 13.78
N LEU A 63 7.16 -3.16 12.77
CA LEU A 63 8.52 -2.64 12.76
C LEU A 63 8.66 -1.30 13.49
N LEU A 64 7.53 -0.65 13.80
CA LEU A 64 7.51 0.60 14.53
C LEU A 64 7.96 0.36 15.99
N PRO A 65 8.67 1.32 16.62
CA PRO A 65 9.05 1.21 18.02
C PRO A 65 7.83 0.97 18.93
N SER A 66 7.86 -0.13 19.69
CA SER A 66 6.81 -0.50 20.64
C SER A 66 6.94 0.20 22.00
N ASP A 67 8.07 0.85 22.26
CA ASP A 67 8.49 1.38 23.56
C ASP A 67 8.58 2.92 23.60
N GLY A 68 8.34 3.60 22.48
CA GLY A 68 8.25 5.06 22.42
C GLY A 68 6.84 5.56 22.76
N TYR A 69 6.72 6.40 23.79
CA TYR A 69 5.53 7.22 23.98
C TYR A 69 5.71 8.59 23.31
N PRO A 70 4.76 9.07 22.48
CA PRO A 70 3.58 8.33 22.00
C PRO A 70 3.93 7.35 20.87
N HIS A 71 3.16 6.25 20.78
CA HIS A 71 3.25 5.32 19.64
C HIS A 71 3.01 6.07 18.33
N VAL A 72 3.79 5.75 17.31
CA VAL A 72 3.65 6.35 15.98
C VAL A 72 2.27 6.05 15.37
N ILE A 73 1.78 4.82 15.57
CA ILE A 73 0.43 4.37 15.16
C ILE A 73 -0.21 3.63 16.35
N SER A 74 -1.39 4.08 16.77
CA SER A 74 -2.20 3.39 17.78
C SER A 74 -2.85 2.10 17.24
N PRO A 75 -3.29 1.18 18.11
CA PRO A 75 -4.06 0.00 17.67
C PRO A 75 -5.29 0.34 16.83
N TRP A 76 -6.01 1.41 17.15
CA TRP A 76 -7.16 1.87 16.36
C TRP A 76 -6.75 2.40 14.98
N GLN A 77 -5.72 3.24 14.93
CA GLN A 77 -5.19 3.76 13.67
C GLN A 77 -4.62 2.65 12.76
N LYS A 78 -4.16 1.54 13.33
CA LYS A 78 -3.77 0.36 12.54
C LYS A 78 -4.98 -0.21 11.78
N GLU A 79 -6.15 -0.32 12.42
CA GLU A 79 -7.36 -0.79 11.74
C GLU A 79 -7.81 0.19 10.64
N LEU A 80 -7.72 1.50 10.91
CA LEU A 80 -7.96 2.52 9.89
C LEU A 80 -6.97 2.44 8.73
N LEU A 81 -5.69 2.16 9.00
CA LEU A 81 -4.66 2.05 7.97
C LEU A 81 -4.89 0.82 7.08
N VAL A 82 -5.36 -0.29 7.65
CA VAL A 82 -5.79 -1.47 6.88
C VAL A 82 -7.02 -1.15 6.03
N LEU A 83 -7.96 -0.36 6.54
CA LEU A 83 -9.11 0.11 5.76
C LEU A 83 -8.66 1.01 4.60
N ALA A 84 -7.76 1.97 4.84
CA ALA A 84 -7.17 2.80 3.79
C ALA A 84 -6.45 1.96 2.73
N ALA A 85 -5.69 0.94 3.15
CA ALA A 85 -5.05 -0.02 2.24
C ALA A 85 -6.04 -0.79 1.37
N ALA A 86 -7.22 -1.13 1.90
CA ALA A 86 -8.24 -1.80 1.08
C ALA A 86 -8.78 -0.88 -0.02
N TRP A 87 -8.81 0.44 0.20
CA TRP A 87 -9.41 1.41 -0.73
C TRP A 87 -8.42 2.10 -1.66
N HIS A 88 -7.10 2.04 -1.41
CA HIS A 88 -6.13 2.94 -2.05
C HIS A 88 -6.17 2.98 -3.60
N ASP A 89 -6.44 1.84 -4.24
CA ASP A 89 -6.57 1.71 -5.71
C ASP A 89 -8.02 1.35 -6.14
N ALA A 90 -9.00 1.49 -5.25
CA ALA A 90 -10.38 1.25 -5.61
C ALA A 90 -10.79 2.19 -6.76
N GLY A 91 -11.39 1.64 -7.81
CA GLY A 91 -11.80 2.41 -8.98
C GLY A 91 -10.64 2.84 -9.91
N PHE A 92 -9.45 2.22 -9.79
CA PHE A 92 -8.25 2.57 -10.56
C PHE A 92 -8.51 2.73 -12.07
N ASP A 93 -9.21 1.78 -12.69
CA ASP A 93 -9.50 1.75 -14.13
C ASP A 93 -10.92 2.24 -14.49
N GLU A 94 -11.60 2.90 -13.56
CA GLU A 94 -12.92 3.44 -13.86
C GLU A 94 -12.83 4.73 -14.68
N GLU A 95 -13.75 4.91 -15.64
CA GLU A 95 -13.82 6.12 -16.47
C GLU A 95 -13.98 7.38 -15.61
N ALA A 96 -14.75 7.29 -14.52
CA ALA A 96 -14.96 8.38 -13.58
C ALA A 96 -13.66 8.87 -12.92
N ALA A 97 -12.66 8.00 -12.75
CA ALA A 97 -11.37 8.37 -12.19
C ALA A 97 -10.60 9.38 -13.06
N GLN A 98 -10.91 9.48 -14.37
CA GLN A 98 -10.29 10.45 -15.27
C GLN A 98 -10.69 11.90 -14.97
N ALA A 99 -11.76 12.12 -14.20
CA ALA A 99 -12.19 13.45 -13.79
C ALA A 99 -11.36 14.03 -12.63
N TYR A 100 -10.44 13.24 -12.06
CA TYR A 100 -9.66 13.61 -10.88
C TYR A 100 -8.18 13.81 -11.25
N PRO A 101 -7.49 14.78 -10.59
CA PRO A 101 -6.05 15.00 -10.73
C PRO A 101 -5.19 13.73 -10.56
N THR A 102 -5.55 12.86 -9.62
CA THR A 102 -4.91 11.55 -9.43
C THR A 102 -5.94 10.47 -9.14
N LYS A 103 -5.55 9.20 -9.27
CA LYS A 103 -6.44 8.05 -9.01
C LYS A 103 -6.76 7.90 -7.53
N GLU A 104 -5.82 8.27 -6.67
CA GLU A 104 -5.94 8.26 -5.21
C GLU A 104 -6.98 9.27 -4.73
N GLU A 105 -7.10 10.44 -5.39
CA GLU A 105 -8.19 11.39 -5.08
C GLU A 105 -9.57 10.78 -5.37
N TYR A 106 -9.69 9.97 -6.43
CA TYR A 106 -10.92 9.23 -6.72
C TYR A 106 -11.16 8.11 -5.69
N ALA A 107 -10.14 7.35 -5.33
CA ALA A 107 -10.22 6.33 -4.27
C ALA A 107 -10.64 6.94 -2.92
N ILE A 108 -10.12 8.13 -2.58
CA ILE A 108 -10.54 8.89 -1.39
C ILE A 108 -12.02 9.24 -1.46
N LEU A 109 -12.53 9.69 -2.60
CA LEU A 109 -13.97 9.93 -2.74
C LEU A 109 -14.78 8.65 -2.48
N LEU A 110 -14.37 7.53 -3.07
CA LEU A 110 -15.10 6.27 -2.95
C LEU A 110 -15.18 5.77 -1.50
N ILE A 111 -14.10 5.84 -0.72
CA ILE A 111 -14.17 5.46 0.70
C ILE A 111 -15.04 6.43 1.50
N LEU A 112 -15.02 7.73 1.22
CA LEU A 112 -15.87 8.70 1.91
C LEU A 112 -17.36 8.43 1.63
N GLU A 113 -17.71 8.16 0.38
CA GLU A 113 -19.06 7.74 0.00
C GLU A 113 -19.44 6.40 0.66
N ASP A 114 -18.51 5.45 0.77
CA ASP A 114 -18.75 4.18 1.45
C ASP A 114 -19.10 4.37 2.93
N LEU A 115 -18.32 5.20 3.63
CA LEU A 115 -18.54 5.52 5.04
C LEU A 115 -19.91 6.17 5.25
N GLU A 116 -20.29 7.14 4.40
CA GLU A 116 -21.58 7.82 4.47
C GLU A 116 -22.75 6.87 4.18
N ASN A 117 -22.70 6.17 3.04
CA ASN A 117 -23.79 5.30 2.58
C ASN A 117 -24.04 4.12 3.54
N ASN A 118 -23.01 3.66 4.23
CA ASN A 118 -23.08 2.54 5.16
C ASN A 118 -23.12 2.97 6.63
N LYS A 119 -23.23 4.28 6.91
CA LYS A 119 -23.36 4.84 8.27
C LYS A 119 -22.21 4.43 9.19
N ILE A 120 -21.00 4.35 8.66
CA ILE A 120 -19.79 4.06 9.42
C ILE A 120 -19.29 5.38 10.01
N ASP A 121 -19.76 5.69 11.21
CA ASP A 121 -19.44 6.95 11.91
C ASP A 121 -17.99 6.95 12.38
N LEU A 122 -17.20 7.90 11.90
CA LEU A 122 -15.81 8.13 12.26
C LEU A 122 -15.62 9.59 12.67
N ALA A 123 -14.80 9.84 13.68
CA ALA A 123 -14.43 11.20 14.04
C ALA A 123 -13.68 11.89 12.88
N GLY A 124 -13.79 13.21 12.76
CA GLY A 124 -13.11 13.96 11.68
C GLY A 124 -11.58 13.75 11.65
N GLY A 125 -10.95 13.48 12.80
CA GLY A 125 -9.53 13.10 12.86
C GLY A 125 -9.22 11.76 12.18
N ASP A 126 -10.11 10.78 12.33
CA ASP A 126 -9.98 9.44 11.74
C ASP A 126 -10.26 9.49 10.22
N ILE A 127 -11.22 10.30 9.79
CA ILE A 127 -11.47 10.57 8.36
C ILE A 127 -10.23 11.20 7.72
N ASN A 128 -9.65 12.23 8.35
CA ASN A 128 -8.44 12.87 7.85
C ASN A 128 -7.23 11.93 7.86
N PHE A 129 -7.18 10.95 8.77
CA PHE A 129 -6.16 9.90 8.76
C PHE A 129 -6.27 9.03 7.51
N LEU A 130 -7.49 8.57 7.15
CA LEU A 130 -7.72 7.80 5.93
C LEU A 130 -7.31 8.57 4.67
N ILE A 131 -7.72 9.85 4.57
CA ILE A 131 -7.39 10.73 3.44
C ILE A 131 -5.87 10.86 3.27
N ARG A 132 -5.14 11.13 4.36
CA ARG A 132 -3.68 11.27 4.30
C ARG A 132 -2.98 9.95 3.99
N ALA A 133 -3.48 8.83 4.53
CA ALA A 133 -2.93 7.52 4.24
C ALA A 133 -3.01 7.22 2.73
N ILE A 134 -4.22 7.30 2.13
CA ILE A 134 -4.43 7.05 0.70
C ILE A 134 -3.65 8.07 -0.15
N GLY A 135 -3.72 9.36 0.19
CA GLY A 135 -2.95 10.39 -0.50
C GLY A 135 -1.43 10.18 -0.49
N GLY A 136 -0.91 9.43 0.50
CA GLY A 136 0.50 9.05 0.56
C GLY A 136 0.96 8.13 -0.56
N THR A 137 0.04 7.42 -1.22
CA THR A 137 0.31 6.50 -2.34
C THR A 137 0.53 7.22 -3.67
N ILE A 138 0.18 8.51 -3.77
CA ILE A 138 0.41 9.33 -4.97
C ILE A 138 1.89 9.30 -5.36
N MET A 139 2.17 8.72 -6.53
CA MET A 139 3.52 8.56 -7.06
C MET A 139 4.02 9.78 -7.86
N THR A 140 3.10 10.62 -8.34
CA THR A 140 3.43 11.78 -9.18
C THR A 140 3.57 13.07 -8.39
N GLY A 141 4.60 13.85 -8.69
CA GLY A 141 4.83 15.15 -8.04
C GLY A 141 5.58 15.06 -6.71
N PRO A 142 5.60 16.13 -5.90
CA PRO A 142 6.24 16.12 -4.60
C PRO A 142 5.60 15.08 -3.68
N PRO A 143 6.38 14.26 -2.95
CA PRO A 143 5.87 13.27 -2.01
C PRO A 143 4.85 13.85 -1.03
N GLN A 144 3.62 13.31 -1.02
CA GLN A 144 2.58 13.67 -0.05
C GLN A 144 2.70 12.83 1.22
N ARG A 145 3.92 12.71 1.76
CA ARG A 145 4.27 11.74 2.82
C ARG A 145 4.84 12.41 4.06
N ASP A 146 4.17 13.44 4.55
CA ASP A 146 4.61 14.14 5.76
C ASP A 146 4.16 13.44 7.06
N THR A 147 3.14 12.58 6.99
CA THR A 147 2.59 11.88 8.15
C THR A 147 2.99 10.40 8.20
N PRO A 148 2.99 9.77 9.39
CA PRO A 148 3.34 8.36 9.52
C PRO A 148 2.46 7.43 8.68
N GLU A 149 1.15 7.63 8.65
CA GLU A 149 0.21 6.82 7.90
C GLU A 149 0.40 6.90 6.38
N ALA A 150 0.73 8.10 5.87
CA ALA A 150 1.04 8.30 4.46
C ALA A 150 2.32 7.54 4.06
N LYS A 151 3.36 7.59 4.90
CA LYS A 151 4.61 6.83 4.69
C LYS A 151 4.36 5.32 4.74
N LEU A 152 3.62 4.85 5.74
CA LEU A 152 3.36 3.43 5.92
C LEU A 152 2.55 2.85 4.76
N LEU A 153 1.50 3.55 4.30
CA LEU A 153 0.70 3.03 3.19
C LEU A 153 1.48 3.07 1.87
N HIS A 154 2.24 4.13 1.60
CA HIS A 154 3.14 4.17 0.43
C HIS A 154 4.13 3.00 0.39
N HIS A 155 4.74 2.68 1.53
CA HIS A 155 5.69 1.56 1.58
C HIS A 155 5.02 0.18 1.59
N ALA A 156 3.76 0.10 2.02
CA ALA A 156 2.95 -1.10 1.89
C ALA A 156 2.55 -1.34 0.42
N ASP A 157 2.15 -0.29 -0.28
CA ASP A 157 1.81 -0.31 -1.70
C ASP A 157 3.00 -0.78 -2.55
N MET A 158 4.19 -0.27 -2.24
CA MET A 158 5.44 -0.67 -2.90
C MET A 158 6.11 -1.92 -2.28
N ALA A 159 5.43 -2.72 -1.45
CA ALA A 159 6.09 -3.76 -0.65
C ALA A 159 6.82 -4.82 -1.49
N TYR A 160 6.31 -5.14 -2.68
CA TYR A 160 6.92 -6.11 -3.59
C TYR A 160 8.36 -5.71 -4.00
N MET A 161 8.69 -4.42 -3.97
CA MET A 161 10.04 -3.91 -4.25
C MET A 161 11.09 -4.44 -3.28
N THR A 162 10.68 -4.70 -2.02
CA THR A 162 11.54 -5.20 -0.94
C THR A 162 11.32 -6.68 -0.63
N ALA A 163 10.51 -7.38 -1.42
CA ALA A 163 10.23 -8.80 -1.26
C ALA A 163 11.42 -9.67 -1.74
N ASP A 164 11.24 -10.99 -1.78
CA ASP A 164 12.22 -11.85 -2.45
C ASP A 164 12.20 -11.63 -3.97
N TRP A 165 13.26 -12.04 -4.65
CA TRP A 165 13.41 -11.83 -6.10
C TRP A 165 12.26 -12.34 -6.95
N LYS A 166 11.67 -13.49 -6.60
CA LYS A 166 10.60 -14.08 -7.40
C LYS A 166 9.35 -13.20 -7.32
N THR A 167 9.06 -12.68 -6.14
CA THR A 167 7.95 -11.78 -5.89
C THR A 167 8.20 -10.42 -6.55
N PHE A 168 9.39 -9.84 -6.36
CA PHE A 168 9.80 -8.61 -7.05
C PHE A 168 9.63 -8.72 -8.57
N TRP A 169 10.17 -9.80 -9.15
CA TRP A 169 10.12 -10.04 -10.58
C TRP A 169 8.70 -10.12 -11.13
N ARG A 170 7.81 -10.83 -10.42
CA ARG A 170 6.40 -10.96 -10.83
C ARG A 170 5.67 -9.63 -10.79
N GLY A 171 5.91 -8.83 -9.74
CA GLY A 171 5.35 -7.48 -9.65
C GLY A 171 5.84 -6.59 -10.79
N ALA A 172 7.15 -6.57 -11.06
CA ALA A 172 7.72 -5.79 -12.17
C ALA A 172 7.20 -6.24 -13.54
N GLU A 173 7.04 -7.55 -13.78
CA GLU A 173 6.47 -8.07 -15.02
C GLU A 173 5.00 -7.67 -15.20
N ALA A 174 4.20 -7.74 -14.12
CA ALA A 174 2.81 -7.31 -14.13
C ALA A 174 2.69 -5.80 -14.38
N PHE A 175 3.49 -4.99 -13.69
CA PHE A 175 3.54 -3.54 -13.85
C PHE A 175 3.97 -3.14 -15.27
N HIS A 176 4.97 -3.81 -15.85
CA HIS A 176 5.35 -3.59 -17.26
C HIS A 176 4.20 -3.86 -18.22
N HIS A 177 3.51 -5.00 -18.06
CA HIS A 177 2.40 -5.38 -18.93
C HIS A 177 1.25 -4.37 -18.86
N GLU A 178 1.02 -3.80 -17.68
CA GLU A 178 -0.09 -2.88 -17.44
C GLU A 178 0.24 -1.45 -17.91
N GLU A 179 1.34 -0.88 -17.42
CA GLU A 179 1.63 0.56 -17.56
C GLU A 179 2.63 0.87 -18.69
N HIS A 180 3.37 -0.13 -19.16
CA HIS A 180 4.52 0.05 -20.06
C HIS A 180 4.56 -0.98 -21.19
N LEU A 181 3.38 -1.43 -21.66
CA LEU A 181 3.28 -2.51 -22.67
C LEU A 181 4.12 -2.26 -23.92
N ASP A 182 4.17 -1.01 -24.39
CA ASP A 182 4.91 -0.60 -25.60
C ASP A 182 6.39 -0.30 -25.34
N MET A 183 6.83 -0.31 -24.08
CA MET A 183 8.22 -0.03 -23.70
C MET A 183 9.11 -1.23 -23.99
N SER A 184 10.28 -0.98 -24.59
CA SER A 184 11.27 -2.03 -24.83
C SER A 184 11.76 -2.61 -23.50
N TRP A 185 12.19 -3.88 -23.51
CA TRP A 185 12.71 -4.52 -22.31
C TRP A 185 13.91 -3.77 -21.72
N GLU A 186 14.81 -3.29 -22.57
CA GLU A 186 15.99 -2.54 -22.13
C GLU A 186 15.62 -1.19 -21.51
N ASP A 187 14.63 -0.49 -22.09
CA ASP A 187 14.16 0.78 -21.54
C ASP A 187 13.43 0.57 -20.21
N PHE A 188 12.62 -0.49 -20.11
CA PHE A 188 11.96 -0.86 -18.84
C PHE A 188 12.98 -1.21 -17.75
N GLN A 189 14.02 -1.97 -18.07
CA GLN A 189 15.11 -2.25 -17.14
C GLN A 189 15.77 -0.96 -16.62
N ARG A 190 16.01 0.02 -17.51
CA ARG A 190 16.58 1.33 -17.12
C ARG A 190 15.62 2.12 -16.22
N LEU A 191 14.34 2.15 -16.58
CA LEU A 191 13.28 2.79 -15.77
C LEU A 191 13.25 2.20 -14.36
N GLU A 192 13.20 0.88 -14.22
CA GLU A 192 13.22 0.18 -12.93
C GLU A 192 14.49 0.48 -12.14
N VAL A 193 15.66 0.50 -12.77
CA VAL A 193 16.93 0.81 -12.11
C VAL A 193 16.96 2.22 -11.55
N ASP A 194 16.45 3.19 -12.31
CA ASP A 194 16.37 4.59 -11.91
C ASP A 194 15.33 4.78 -10.80
N PHE A 195 14.17 4.12 -10.93
CA PHE A 195 13.13 4.12 -9.91
C PHE A 195 13.64 3.53 -8.59
N LEU A 196 14.25 2.34 -8.60
CA LEU A 196 14.79 1.70 -7.40
C LEU A 196 15.84 2.59 -6.71
N GLN A 197 16.61 3.36 -7.47
CA GLN A 197 17.57 4.31 -6.92
C GLN A 197 16.88 5.46 -6.16
N ILE A 198 15.81 6.02 -6.71
CA ILE A 198 15.00 7.04 -6.06
C ILE A 198 14.31 6.45 -4.82
N TYR A 199 13.72 5.26 -4.96
CA TYR A 199 12.98 4.59 -3.90
C TYR A 199 13.87 4.23 -2.70
N MET A 200 15.11 3.77 -2.92
CA MET A 200 16.07 3.55 -1.83
C MET A 200 16.29 4.80 -0.96
N LYS A 201 16.32 5.99 -1.58
CA LYS A 201 16.46 7.25 -0.83
C LYS A 201 15.19 7.58 -0.05
N SER A 202 14.01 7.41 -0.65
CA SER A 202 12.73 7.62 0.05
C SER A 202 12.60 6.67 1.24
N LEU A 203 12.80 5.36 1.02
CA LEU A 203 12.70 4.34 2.04
C LEU A 203 13.59 4.64 3.24
N ARG A 204 14.85 5.02 3.00
CA ARG A 204 15.76 5.37 4.10
C ARG A 204 15.22 6.54 4.92
N ASN A 205 14.86 7.64 4.26
CA ASN A 205 14.41 8.85 4.94
C ASN A 205 13.11 8.61 5.72
N ASP A 206 12.14 7.96 5.06
CA ASP A 206 10.82 7.70 5.63
C ASP A 206 10.92 6.71 6.80
N PHE A 207 11.66 5.62 6.66
CA PHE A 207 11.83 4.63 7.73
C PHE A 207 12.60 5.19 8.93
N GLN A 208 13.65 5.99 8.70
CA GLN A 208 14.36 6.68 9.78
C GLN A 208 13.42 7.63 10.53
N SER A 209 12.56 8.37 9.81
CA SER A 209 11.59 9.28 10.44
C SER A 209 10.49 8.54 11.22
N LEU A 210 10.18 7.30 10.84
CA LEU A 210 9.26 6.41 11.56
C LEU A 210 9.93 5.73 12.77
N GLY A 211 11.24 5.91 12.96
CA GLY A 211 12.00 5.27 14.02
C GLY A 211 12.24 3.77 13.81
N ILE A 212 12.08 3.27 12.58
CA ILE A 212 12.39 1.86 12.26
C ILE A 212 13.88 1.62 12.46
N ALA A 213 14.23 0.45 13.02
CA ALA A 213 15.60 0.10 13.34
C ALA A 213 16.51 0.09 12.09
N GLU A 214 17.74 0.60 12.25
CA GLU A 214 18.68 0.77 11.13
C GLU A 214 19.09 -0.57 10.49
N ASP A 215 19.06 -1.68 11.23
CA ASP A 215 19.32 -3.02 10.68
C ASP A 215 18.22 -3.50 9.72
N GLU A 216 16.94 -3.24 10.04
CA GLU A 216 15.82 -3.51 9.13
C GLU A 216 15.84 -2.59 7.91
N ILE A 217 16.20 -1.30 8.08
CA ILE A 217 16.41 -0.37 6.98
C ILE A 217 17.51 -0.90 6.05
N GLN A 218 18.66 -1.25 6.61
CA GLN A 218 19.82 -1.72 5.86
C GLN A 218 19.50 -3.01 5.10
N LYS A 219 18.78 -3.94 5.72
CA LYS A 219 18.30 -5.18 5.09
C LYS A 219 17.44 -4.91 3.84
N ARG A 220 16.49 -3.97 3.91
CA ARG A 220 15.66 -3.60 2.76
C ARG A 220 16.45 -2.88 1.68
N LEU A 221 17.36 -1.98 2.05
CA LEU A 221 18.25 -1.31 1.09
C LEU A 221 19.15 -2.31 0.36
N ASP A 222 19.69 -3.32 1.03
CA ASP A 222 20.52 -4.33 0.38
C ASP A 222 19.70 -5.25 -0.55
N THR A 223 18.44 -5.51 -0.20
CA THR A 223 17.49 -6.19 -1.09
C THR A 223 17.24 -5.38 -2.36
N LEU A 224 16.96 -4.08 -2.24
CA LEU A 224 16.76 -3.17 -3.38
C LEU A 224 18.01 -3.08 -4.27
N LYS A 225 19.21 -2.98 -3.67
CA LYS A 225 20.47 -3.00 -4.43
C LYS A 225 20.65 -4.31 -5.21
N SER A 226 20.30 -5.44 -4.59
CA SER A 226 20.33 -6.76 -5.22
C SER A 226 19.37 -6.82 -6.41
N HIS A 227 18.12 -6.38 -6.23
CA HIS A 227 17.12 -6.30 -7.31
C HIS A 227 17.58 -5.43 -8.46
N ARG A 228 18.08 -4.23 -8.16
CA ARG A 228 18.62 -3.27 -9.15
C ARG A 228 19.74 -3.87 -10.00
N LYS A 229 20.61 -4.71 -9.42
CA LYS A 229 21.64 -5.42 -10.18
C LYS A 229 21.02 -6.52 -11.05
N ARG A 230 20.18 -7.36 -10.46
CA ARG A 230 19.62 -8.55 -11.11
C ARG A 230 18.65 -8.21 -12.24
N ILE A 231 17.91 -7.10 -12.15
CA ILE A 231 16.97 -6.68 -13.20
C ILE A 231 17.70 -6.38 -14.50
N MET A 232 18.90 -5.79 -14.46
CA MET A 232 19.75 -5.54 -15.63
C MET A 232 20.29 -6.81 -16.28
N GLU A 233 20.51 -7.86 -15.48
CA GLU A 233 21.02 -9.15 -15.94
C GLU A 233 19.90 -10.07 -16.46
N LYS A 234 18.63 -9.71 -16.24
CA LYS A 234 17.47 -10.52 -16.60
C LYS A 234 17.22 -10.45 -18.10
N ALA A 235 17.32 -11.60 -18.76
CA ALA A 235 16.95 -11.73 -20.16
C ALA A 235 15.48 -11.39 -20.39
N ASN A 236 15.19 -10.83 -21.57
CA ASN A 236 13.84 -10.44 -21.98
C ASN A 236 12.90 -11.66 -21.90
N PRO A 237 11.91 -11.67 -20.99
CA PRO A 237 11.00 -12.81 -20.82
C PRO A 237 10.00 -12.95 -21.97
N TRP A 238 9.87 -11.91 -22.82
CA TRP A 238 8.87 -11.82 -23.89
C TRP A 238 9.36 -12.43 -25.22
N LEU A 239 10.67 -12.66 -25.38
CA LEU A 239 11.22 -13.40 -26.53
C LEU A 239 10.75 -14.87 -26.55
N GLU A 240 10.43 -15.46 -25.39
CA GLU A 240 9.90 -16.83 -25.29
C GLU A 240 8.40 -16.90 -25.64
N ARG A 241 7.65 -15.81 -25.47
CA ARG A 241 6.21 -15.78 -25.79
C ARG A 241 5.95 -15.59 -27.30
N GLN A 242 6.81 -14.85 -28.00
CA GLN A 242 6.74 -14.68 -29.46
C GLN A 242 7.09 -15.96 -30.24
N ASN A 243 7.86 -16.88 -29.65
CA ASN A 243 8.21 -18.16 -30.28
C ASN A 243 7.23 -19.30 -29.95
N ASN A 244 6.23 -19.05 -29.09
CA ASN A 244 5.21 -20.03 -28.67
C ASN A 244 3.77 -19.57 -29.00
N GLN A 245 3.62 -18.58 -29.88
CA GLN A 245 2.38 -18.20 -30.56
C GLN A 245 2.49 -18.55 -32.04
#